data_AF-A0A3B5Y630-F1
#
_entry.id   AF-A0A3B5Y630-F1
#
_cell.length_a   1.000
_cell.length_b   1.000
_cell.length_c   1.000
_cell.angle_alpha   90.00
_cell.angle_beta   90.00
_cell.angle_gamma   90.00
#
_symmetry.space_group_name_H-M   'P 1'
#
loop_
_entity.id
_entity.type
_entity.pdbx_description
1 polymer ?
#
loop_
_entity_poly.entity_id
_entity_poly.type
_entity_poly.pdbx_seq_one_letter_code
_entity_poly.pdbx_strand_id
1 'polypeptide(L)' 'MTSVRAWWNGNLQIRLGSPKALASLMMLISWEIWTERNARVFRNTAIPSMVLISKIKAEVSLWAMAGAKHMSVVMPRE' A
#
# COMPACT_ATOMS: atom_id res chain seq x y z
N MET A 1 -19.70 11.07 13.90
CA MET A 1 -18.82 10.01 13.33
C MET A 1 -18.67 10.28 11.85
N THR A 2 -17.45 10.35 11.32
CA THR A 2 -17.22 10.36 9.88
C THR A 2 -17.51 8.95 9.33
N SER A 3 -18.30 8.86 8.26
CA SER A 3 -18.53 7.56 7.61
C SER A 3 -17.23 7.04 7.00
N VAL A 4 -17.11 5.72 6.78
CA VAL A 4 -15.96 5.12 6.07
C VAL A 4 -15.74 5.79 4.72
N ARG A 5 -16.83 6.13 4.01
CA ARG A 5 -16.78 6.89 2.75
C ARG A 5 -16.18 8.28 2.93
N ALA A 6 -16.60 9.03 3.95
CA ALA A 6 -16.07 10.37 4.22
C ALA A 6 -14.58 10.32 4.60
N TRP A 7 -14.19 9.34 5.43
CA TRP A 7 -12.79 9.09 5.75
C TRP A 7 -11.97 8.72 4.51
N TRP A 8 -12.44 7.77 3.70
CA TRP A 8 -11.76 7.32 2.48
C TRP A 8 -11.54 8.48 1.51
N ASN A 9 -12.59 9.23 1.21
CA ASN A 9 -12.51 10.39 0.33
C ASN A 9 -11.56 11.45 0.90
N GLY A 10 -11.59 11.71 2.21
CA GLY A 10 -10.66 12.63 2.85
C GLY A 10 -9.19 12.23 2.68
N ASN A 11 -8.88 10.94 2.79
CA ASN A 11 -7.52 10.43 2.60
C ASN A 11 -7.06 10.49 1.13
N LEU A 12 -7.95 10.20 0.17
CA LEU A 12 -7.59 10.25 -1.26
C LEU A 12 -7.34 11.67 -1.79
N GLN A 13 -7.84 12.70 -1.10
CA GLN A 13 -7.59 14.11 -1.45
C GLN A 13 -6.25 14.63 -0.91
N ILE A 14 -5.48 13.79 -0.18
CA ILE A 14 -4.16 14.16 0.35
C ILE A 14 -3.13 14.22 -0.80
N ARG A 15 -2.86 15.45 -1.26
CA ARG A 15 -1.66 16.07 -1.89
C ARG A 15 -0.57 15.26 -2.63
N LEU A 16 -0.72 13.97 -2.91
CA LEU A 16 0.08 13.29 -3.93
C LEU A 16 -0.68 13.42 -5.23
N GLY A 17 -0.05 13.96 -6.28
CA GLY A 17 -0.68 14.34 -7.57
C GLY A 17 -1.42 13.25 -8.36
N SER A 18 -1.77 12.11 -7.75
CA SER A 18 -2.68 11.11 -8.28
C SER A 18 -3.47 10.42 -7.15
N PRO A 19 -4.75 10.78 -6.91
CA PRO A 19 -5.64 10.07 -5.98
C PRO A 19 -5.75 8.57 -6.27
N LYS A 20 -5.59 8.18 -7.55
CA LYS A 20 -5.57 6.78 -7.98
C LYS A 20 -4.35 6.04 -7.42
N ALA A 21 -3.17 6.66 -7.47
CA ALA A 21 -1.96 6.05 -6.94
C ALA A 21 -2.04 5.86 -5.43
N LEU A 22 -2.58 6.85 -4.72
CA LEU A 22 -2.76 6.76 -3.27
C LEU A 22 -3.78 5.67 -2.89
N ALA A 23 -4.89 5.57 -3.63
CA ALA A 23 -5.87 4.49 -3.43
C ALA A 23 -5.25 3.11 -3.63
N SER A 24 -4.50 2.90 -4.72
CA SER A 24 -3.82 1.63 -5.01
C SER A 24 -2.78 1.29 -3.94
N LEU A 25 -1.98 2.26 -3.48
CA LEU A 25 -1.00 2.05 -2.43
C LEU A 25 -1.67 1.69 -1.09
N MET A 26 -2.72 2.41 -0.69
CA MET A 26 -3.47 2.11 0.53
C MET A 26 -4.09 0.70 0.49
N MET A 27 -4.60 0.28 -0.67
CA MET A 27 -5.11 -1.08 -0.86
C MET A 27 -3.99 -2.12 -0.75
N LEU A 28 -2.83 -1.90 -1.38
CA LEU A 28 -1.69 -2.80 -1.28
C LEU A 28 -1.18 -2.94 0.17
N ILE A 29 -1.02 -1.83 0.89
CA ILE A 29 -0.61 -1.84 2.29
C ILE A 29 -1.62 -2.64 3.13
N SER A 30 -2.92 -2.38 2.93
CA SER A 30 -3.99 -3.09 3.64
C SER A 30 -3.97 -4.59 3.36
N TRP A 31 -3.76 -4.97 2.09
CA TRP A 31 -3.63 -6.36 1.65
C TRP A 31 -2.43 -7.08 2.29
N GLU A 32 -1.27 -6.44 2.31
CA GLU A 32 -0.04 -7.00 2.86
C GLU A 32 -0.13 -7.18 4.39
N ILE A 33 -0.70 -6.20 5.10
CA ILE A 33 -0.97 -6.31 6.54
C ILE A 33 -1.96 -7.45 6.83
N TRP A 34 -3.05 -7.55 6.05
CA TRP A 34 -4.03 -8.61 6.23
C TRP A 34 -3.41 -9.99 6.00
N THR A 35 -2.56 -10.12 4.97
CA THR A 35 -1.87 -11.37 4.65
C THR A 35 -0.88 -11.76 5.75
N GLU A 36 -0.10 -10.81 6.29
CA GLU A 36 0.79 -11.06 7.43
C GLU A 36 0.01 -11.54 8.66
N ARG A 37 -1.08 -10.85 8.99
CA ARG A 37 -1.94 -11.22 10.13
C ARG A 37 -2.49 -12.64 9.97
N ASN A 38 -2.92 -13.01 8.77
CA ASN A 38 -3.39 -14.35 8.49
C ASN A 38 -2.28 -15.40 8.59
N ALA A 39 -1.07 -15.11 8.11
CA ALA A 39 0.07 -16.01 8.29
C ALA A 39 0.37 -16.23 9.78
N ARG A 40 0.29 -15.18 10.59
CA ARG A 40 0.49 -15.25 12.03
C ARG A 40 -0.57 -16.10 12.72
N VAL A 41 -1.85 -15.90 12.38
CA VAL A 41 -2.97 -16.62 13.02
C VAL A 41 -3.05 -18.07 12.56
N PHE A 42 -2.99 -18.33 11.26
CA PHE A 42 -3.29 -19.66 10.70
C PHE A 42 -2.05 -20.53 10.51
N ARG A 43 -0.85 -19.93 10.44
CA ARG A 43 0.41 -20.66 10.19
C ARG A 43 1.45 -20.45 11.29
N ASN A 44 1.10 -19.74 12.36
CA ASN A 44 2.00 -19.37 13.45
C ASN A 44 3.34 -18.78 12.96
N THR A 45 3.31 -18.05 11.84
CA THR A 45 4.49 -17.47 11.20
C THR A 45 4.39 -15.96 11.22
N ALA A 46 5.42 -15.28 11.72
CA ALA A 46 5.47 -13.84 11.83
C ALA A 46 6.71 -13.29 11.12
N ILE A 47 6.56 -12.17 10.44
CA ILE A 47 7.69 -11.42 9.88
C ILE A 47 7.87 -10.09 10.62
N PRO A 48 9.11 -9.58 10.74
CA PRO A 48 9.35 -8.24 11.25
C PRO A 48 8.67 -7.17 10.39
N SER A 49 8.25 -6.06 11.01
CA SER A 49 7.61 -4.93 10.31
C SER A 49 8.47 -4.38 9.17
N MET A 50 9.79 -4.34 9.35
CA MET A 50 10.73 -3.90 8.32
C MET A 50 10.70 -4.79 7.08
N VAL A 51 10.51 -6.10 7.23
CA VAL A 51 10.40 -7.04 6.11
C VAL A 51 9.11 -6.80 5.35
N LEU A 52 8.00 -6.56 6.05
CA LEU A 52 6.72 -6.21 5.44
C LEU A 52 6.80 -4.90 4.64
N ILE A 53 7.45 -3.87 5.21
CA ILE A 53 7.68 -2.59 4.53
C ILE A 53 8.53 -2.78 3.27
N SER A 54 9.61 -3.56 3.34
CA SER A 54 10.46 -3.86 2.17
C SER A 54 9.68 -4.60 1.08
N LYS A 55 8.80 -5.54 1.46
CA LYS A 55 7.93 -6.25 0.52
C LYS A 55 6.96 -5.29 -0.19
N ILE A 56 6.30 -4.41 0.56
CA ILE A 56 5.40 -3.39 0.00
C ILE A 56 6.16 -2.49 -0.98
N LYS A 57 7.37 -2.03 -0.60
CA LYS A 57 8.21 -1.21 -1.48
C LYS A 57 8.56 -1.95 -2.77
N ALA A 58 9.04 -3.18 -2.67
CA ALA A 58 9.40 -4.00 -3.82
C ALA A 58 8.21 -4.20 -4.78
N GLU A 59 7.01 -4.45 -4.26
CA GLU A 59 5.80 -4.59 -5.07
C GLU A 59 5.44 -3.28 -5.79
N VAL A 60 5.53 -2.14 -5.11
CA VAL A 60 5.30 -0.82 -5.74
C VAL A 60 6.32 -0.55 -6.85
N SER A 61 7.60 -0.89 -6.64
CA SER A 61 8.64 -0.77 -7.67
C SER A 61 8.33 -1.67 -8.87
N LEU A 62 7.91 -2.91 -8.63
CA LEU A 62 7.54 -3.87 -9.67
C LEU A 62 6.37 -3.34 -10.50
N TRP A 63 5.34 -2.81 -9.85
CA TRP A 63 4.19 -2.22 -10.54
C TRP A 63 4.59 -1.02 -11.41
N ALA A 64 5.48 -0.15 -10.90
CA ALA A 64 6.03 0.97 -11.68
C ALA A 64 6.80 0.48 -12.92
N MET A 65 7.64 -0.54 -12.78
CA MET A 65 8.37 -1.16 -13.90
C MET A 65 7.43 -1.84 -14.91
N ALA A 66 6.34 -2.45 -14.45
CA ALA A 66 5.31 -3.05 -15.28
C ALA A 66 4.40 -2.04 -15.99
N GLY A 67 4.64 -0.73 -15.83
CA GLY A 67 3.93 0.32 -16.56
C GLY A 67 2.84 1.04 -15.77
N ALA A 68 2.70 0.81 -14.47
CA ALA A 68 1.85 1.62 -13.59
C ALA A 68 2.47 3.01 -13.34
N LYS A 69 2.51 3.85 -14.39
CA LYS A 69 3.19 5.17 -14.40
C LYS A 69 2.79 6.10 -13.26
N HIS A 70 1.58 5.93 -12.71
CA HIS A 70 1.07 6.72 -11.59
C HIS A 70 1.75 6.36 -10.25
N MET A 71 2.33 5.17 -10.12
CA MET A 71 3.05 4.73 -8.92
C MET A 71 4.50 5.22 -8.90
N SER A 72 5.06 5.54 -10.07
CA SER A 72 6.35 6.23 -10.20
C SER A 72 6.35 7.62 -9.57
N VAL A 73 5.18 8.21 -9.30
CA VAL A 73 5.03 9.49 -8.59
C VAL A 73 5.22 9.31 -7.08
N VAL A 74 4.96 8.11 -6.56
CA VAL A 74 4.98 7.80 -5.12
C VAL A 74 6.33 7.25 -4.67
N MET A 75 7.09 6.63 -5.58
CA MET A 75 8.47 6.22 -5.35
C MET A 75 9.45 7.16 -6.04
N PRO A 76 10.36 7.82 -5.31
CA PRO A 76 11.55 8.41 -5.92
C PRO A 76 12.29 7.33 -6.71
N ARG A 77 12.76 7.66 -7.91
CA ARG A 77 13.75 6.83 -8.60
C ARG A 77 15.02 6.88 -7.74
N GLU A 78 15.44 5.73 -7.22
CA GLU A 78 16.80 5.56 -6.69
C GLU A 78 17.82 5.67 -7.84
#